data_AF-M1ZSG4-F1
#
_entry.id   AF-M1ZSG4-F1
#
_cell.length_a   1.000
_cell.length_b   1.000
_cell.length_c   1.000
_cell.angle_alpha   90.00
_cell.angle_beta   90.00
_cell.angle_gamma   90.00
#
_symmetry.space_group_name_H-M   'P 1'
#
loop_
_entity.id
_entity.type
_entity.pdbx_description
1 polymer ?
#
loop_
_entity_poly.entity_id
_entity_poly.type
_entity_poly.pdbx_seq_one_letter_code
_entity_poly.pdbx_strand_id
1 'polypeptide(L)'
;NEIKPDVIFISARQSKAYEELNKIAPTIHLNTENGKYMESVKSNLEKLGKVFDKEDFIRDEIKKLDDSVKDINKKASEGGKKALVILANDGALSAYGKGSRFGIIHEELGFPLSDEHIDTAVHGQKISFEYVVEKIRIIFLLWIEVLLFKADISQ
;
A
#
# COMPACT_ATOMS: atom_id res chain seq x y z
N ASN A 1 11.50 -3.61 31.09
CA ASN A 1 10.79 -3.49 29.80
C ASN A 1 9.39 -2.96 30.07
N GLU A 2 9.14 -1.71 29.68
CA GLU A 2 8.20 -0.82 30.40
C GLU A 2 6.87 -0.49 29.69
N ILE A 3 6.59 -1.04 28.51
CA ILE A 3 5.40 -0.60 27.74
C ILE A 3 4.14 -1.46 27.99
N LYS A 4 4.25 -2.69 28.52
CA LYS A 4 3.13 -3.62 28.88
C LYS A 4 1.82 -3.38 28.06
N PRO A 5 1.85 -3.60 26.73
CA PRO A 5 0.73 -3.24 25.87
C PRO A 5 -0.49 -4.13 26.14
N ASP A 6 -1.69 -3.56 26.02
CA ASP A 6 -2.95 -4.33 26.08
C ASP A 6 -3.28 -5.02 24.75
N VAL A 7 -2.77 -4.48 23.64
CA VAL A 7 -2.92 -5.03 22.28
C VAL A 7 -1.72 -4.60 21.43
N ILE A 8 -1.32 -5.47 20.49
CA ILE A 8 -0.29 -5.18 19.50
C ILE A 8 -0.91 -5.27 18.11
N PHE A 9 -0.72 -4.24 17.28
CA PHE A 9 -1.13 -4.26 15.88
C PHE A 9 0.08 -4.44 14.98
N ILE A 10 -0.01 -5.39 14.04
CA ILE A 10 1.06 -5.66 13.09
C ILE A 10 0.58 -5.68 11.65
N SER A 11 1.54 -5.58 10.74
CA SER A 11 1.34 -5.72 9.30
C SER A 11 2.30 -6.77 8.71
N ALA A 12 2.32 -6.87 7.38
CA ALA A 12 3.05 -7.90 6.65
C ALA A 12 4.54 -7.96 7.02
N ARG A 13 5.17 -6.80 7.25
CA ARG A 13 6.61 -6.73 7.55
C ARG A 13 6.98 -7.35 8.90
N GLN A 14 6.08 -7.30 9.87
CA GLN A 14 6.30 -7.86 11.20
C GLN A 14 5.71 -9.27 11.35
N SER A 15 5.12 -9.85 10.31
CA SER A 15 4.39 -11.12 10.41
C SER A 15 5.26 -12.29 10.89
N LYS A 16 6.57 -12.29 10.59
CA LYS A 16 7.51 -13.31 11.11
C LYS A 16 7.70 -13.26 12.63
N ALA A 17 7.40 -12.12 13.26
CA ALA A 17 7.51 -11.93 14.71
C ALA A 17 6.18 -12.14 15.44
N TYR A 18 5.11 -12.59 14.76
CA TYR A 18 3.78 -12.73 15.36
C TYR A 18 3.81 -13.57 16.64
N GLU A 19 4.41 -14.76 16.60
CA GLU A 19 4.45 -15.67 17.76
C GLU A 19 5.13 -15.03 18.97
N GLU A 20 6.23 -14.28 18.76
CA GLU A 20 6.93 -13.62 19.86
C GLU A 20 6.15 -12.40 20.38
N LEU A 21 5.51 -11.63 19.50
CA LEU A 21 4.68 -10.50 19.90
C LEU A 21 3.41 -10.95 20.62
N ASN A 22 2.83 -12.07 20.20
CA ASN A 22 1.60 -12.60 20.80
C ASN A 22 1.83 -13.17 22.22
N LYS A 23 3.06 -13.52 22.58
CA LYS A 23 3.45 -13.84 23.97
C LYS A 23 3.46 -12.60 24.88
N ILE A 24 3.60 -11.41 24.30
CA ILE A 24 3.65 -10.14 25.06
C ILE A 24 2.23 -9.63 25.30
N ALA A 25 1.40 -9.60 24.26
CA ALA A 25 0.00 -9.17 24.30
C ALA A 25 -0.79 -9.69 23.10
N PRO A 26 -2.14 -9.73 23.16
CA PRO A 26 -2.98 -10.09 22.01
C PRO A 26 -2.55 -9.32 20.75
N THR A 27 -2.19 -10.05 19.71
CA THR A 27 -1.66 -9.45 18.48
C THR A 27 -2.64 -9.59 17.31
N ILE A 28 -2.95 -8.47 16.65
CA ILE A 28 -3.91 -8.37 15.55
C ILE A 28 -3.18 -8.02 14.25
N HIS A 29 -3.43 -8.81 13.19
CA HIS A 29 -2.98 -8.50 11.84
C HIS A 29 -3.90 -7.51 11.13
N LEU A 30 -3.32 -6.39 10.68
CA LEU A 30 -3.97 -5.37 9.84
C LEU A 30 -3.31 -5.35 8.45
N ASN A 31 -3.16 -6.52 7.84
CA ASN A 31 -2.62 -6.64 6.50
C ASN A 31 -3.62 -6.13 5.47
N THR A 32 -3.12 -5.47 4.42
CA THR A 32 -3.88 -5.24 3.20
C THR A 32 -3.61 -6.36 2.20
N GLU A 33 -4.61 -6.66 1.38
CA GLU A 33 -4.53 -7.69 0.35
C GLU A 33 -4.40 -7.05 -1.03
N ASN A 34 -3.42 -7.52 -1.80
CA ASN A 34 -3.28 -7.07 -3.18
C ASN A 34 -4.49 -7.50 -4.01
N GLY A 35 -4.97 -6.64 -4.91
CA GLY A 35 -6.21 -6.89 -5.69
C GLY A 35 -7.51 -6.73 -4.91
N LYS A 36 -7.44 -6.55 -3.58
CA LYS A 36 -8.58 -6.28 -2.68
C LYS A 36 -8.26 -5.17 -1.69
N TYR A 37 -7.48 -4.19 -2.12
CA TYR A 37 -6.88 -3.21 -1.22
C TYR A 37 -7.94 -2.47 -0.40
N MET A 38 -8.96 -1.89 -1.03
CA MET A 38 -9.99 -1.12 -0.32
C MET A 38 -10.87 -1.99 0.58
N GLU A 39 -11.20 -3.20 0.15
CA GLU A 39 -11.94 -4.17 0.97
C GLU A 39 -11.15 -4.50 2.25
N SER A 40 -9.85 -4.83 2.12
CA SER A 40 -8.99 -5.15 3.25
C SER A 40 -8.78 -3.96 4.19
N VAL A 41 -8.66 -2.73 3.67
CA VAL A 41 -8.59 -1.50 4.48
C VAL A 41 -9.86 -1.32 5.29
N LYS A 42 -11.04 -1.41 4.67
CA LYS A 42 -12.32 -1.26 5.37
C LYS A 42 -12.50 -2.34 6.44
N SER A 43 -12.20 -3.59 6.13
CA SER A 43 -12.26 -4.68 7.11
C SER A 43 -11.32 -4.41 8.31
N ASN A 44 -10.13 -3.88 8.07
CA ASN A 44 -9.20 -3.53 9.14
C ASN A 44 -9.70 -2.34 9.97
N LEU A 45 -10.32 -1.33 9.34
CA LEU A 45 -10.96 -0.21 10.06
C LEU A 45 -12.12 -0.70 10.92
N GLU A 46 -12.97 -1.60 10.41
CA GLU A 46 -14.07 -2.20 11.18
C GLU A 46 -13.57 -2.99 12.39
N LYS A 47 -12.47 -3.75 12.24
CA LYS A 47 -11.82 -4.43 13.38
C LYS A 47 -11.38 -3.42 14.43
N LEU A 48 -10.74 -2.32 14.02
CA LEU A 48 -10.34 -1.24 14.94
C LEU A 48 -11.55 -0.60 15.62
N GLY A 49 -12.66 -0.40 14.90
CA GLY A 49 -13.91 0.08 15.45
C GLY A 49 -14.39 -0.79 16.62
N LYS A 50 -14.38 -2.12 16.45
CA LYS A 50 -14.77 -3.07 17.50
C LYS A 50 -13.78 -3.10 18.67
N VAL A 51 -12.48 -2.95 18.43
CA VAL A 51 -11.46 -2.98 19.49
C VAL A 51 -11.57 -1.75 20.41
N PHE A 52 -12.03 -0.62 19.89
CA PHE A 52 -12.07 0.65 20.62
C PHE A 52 -13.50 1.15 20.91
N ASP A 53 -14.53 0.36 20.62
CA ASP A 53 -15.95 0.77 20.73
C ASP A 53 -16.25 2.07 19.95
N LYS A 54 -15.79 2.14 18.70
CA LYS A 54 -15.88 3.30 17.78
C LYS A 54 -16.50 2.95 16.42
N GLU A 55 -17.40 1.98 16.36
CA GLU A 55 -17.99 1.51 15.11
C GLU A 55 -18.74 2.60 14.34
N ASP A 56 -19.46 3.48 15.04
CA ASP A 56 -20.17 4.60 14.40
C ASP A 56 -19.21 5.58 13.74
N PHE A 57 -18.12 5.93 14.45
CA PHE A 57 -17.08 6.80 13.92
C PHE A 57 -16.40 6.17 12.70
N ILE A 58 -16.06 4.88 12.78
CA ILE A 58 -15.43 4.15 11.67
C ILE A 58 -16.37 4.07 10.45
N ARG A 59 -17.66 3.85 10.65
CA ARG A 59 -18.64 3.83 9.56
C ARG A 59 -18.68 5.17 8.81
N ASP A 60 -18.66 6.28 9.55
CA ASP A 60 -18.66 7.61 8.95
C ASP A 60 -17.37 7.90 8.17
N GLU A 61 -16.21 7.47 8.69
CA GLU A 61 -14.92 7.60 8.00
C GLU A 61 -14.83 6.70 6.76
N ILE A 62 -15.34 5.47 6.81
CA ILE A 62 -15.43 4.58 5.64
C ILE A 62 -16.29 5.23 4.55
N LYS A 63 -17.40 5.88 4.91
CA LYS A 63 -18.25 6.58 3.94
C LYS A 63 -17.50 7.73 3.26
N LYS A 64 -16.77 8.56 4.02
CA LYS A 64 -15.96 9.67 3.46
C LYS A 64 -14.86 9.16 2.54
N LEU A 65 -14.24 8.05 2.92
CA LEU A 65 -13.22 7.37 2.12
C LEU A 65 -13.81 6.89 0.79
N ASP A 66 -14.98 6.25 0.81
CA ASP A 66 -15.68 5.80 -0.40
C ASP A 66 -16.08 6.94 -1.32
N ASP A 67 -16.61 8.03 -0.76
CA ASP A 67 -16.94 9.23 -1.52
C ASP A 67 -15.70 9.82 -2.21
N SER A 68 -14.56 9.84 -1.51
CA SER A 68 -13.28 10.34 -2.03
C SER A 68 -12.70 9.46 -3.14
N VAL A 69 -12.68 8.13 -2.93
CA VAL A 69 -12.23 7.16 -3.94
C VAL A 69 -13.09 7.26 -5.19
N LYS A 70 -14.41 7.36 -5.03
CA LYS A 70 -15.35 7.50 -6.15
C LYS A 70 -15.13 8.78 -6.95
N ASP A 71 -14.92 9.91 -6.28
CA ASP A 71 -14.63 11.19 -6.96
C ASP A 71 -13.32 11.15 -7.76
N ILE A 72 -12.25 10.60 -7.16
CA ILE A 72 -10.96 10.42 -7.85
C ILE A 72 -11.12 9.48 -9.04
N ASN A 73 -11.76 8.33 -8.84
CA ASN A 73 -12.01 7.34 -9.89
C ASN A 73 -12.71 7.95 -11.09
N LYS A 74 -13.78 8.71 -10.84
CA LYS A 74 -14.54 9.40 -11.89
C LYS A 74 -13.63 10.33 -12.69
N LYS A 75 -12.89 11.22 -12.02
CA LYS A 75 -11.99 12.18 -12.68
C LYS A 75 -10.87 11.50 -13.46
N ALA A 76 -10.26 10.45 -12.90
CA ALA A 76 -9.19 9.70 -13.55
C ALA A 76 -9.70 8.96 -14.80
N SER A 77 -10.85 8.31 -14.69
CA SER A 77 -11.49 7.57 -15.78
C SER A 77 -11.92 8.50 -16.92
N GLU A 78 -12.56 9.64 -16.60
CA GLU A 78 -12.97 10.66 -17.57
C GLU A 78 -11.75 11.29 -18.27
N GLY A 79 -10.64 11.46 -17.56
CA GLY A 79 -9.40 11.98 -18.13
C GLY A 79 -8.73 11.01 -19.11
N GLY A 80 -8.97 9.70 -19.01
CA GLY A 80 -8.44 8.66 -19.91
C GLY A 80 -6.92 8.56 -19.97
N LYS A 81 -6.20 9.26 -19.09
CA LYS A 81 -4.74 9.32 -19.09
C LYS A 81 -4.17 8.06 -18.46
N LYS A 82 -3.46 7.28 -19.26
CA LYS A 82 -2.75 6.08 -18.79
C LYS A 82 -1.67 6.45 -17.76
N ALA A 83 -1.55 5.62 -16.73
CA ALA A 83 -0.57 5.77 -15.67
C ALA A 83 0.41 4.60 -15.64
N LEU A 84 1.67 4.93 -15.36
CA LEU A 84 2.72 3.97 -15.02
C LEU A 84 3.14 4.20 -13.56
N VAL A 85 3.10 3.14 -12.77
CA VAL A 85 3.52 3.15 -11.37
C VAL A 85 4.92 2.55 -11.27
N ILE A 86 5.87 3.32 -10.74
CA ILE A 86 7.28 2.95 -10.68
C ILE A 86 7.77 3.05 -9.24
N LEU A 87 8.52 2.03 -8.81
CA LEU A 87 9.38 2.09 -7.65
C LEU A 87 10.83 2.20 -8.10
N ALA A 88 11.51 3.25 -7.64
CA ALA A 88 12.96 3.39 -7.77
C ALA A 88 13.64 2.93 -6.47
N ASN A 89 14.59 2.01 -6.60
CA ASN A 89 15.36 1.49 -5.48
C ASN A 89 16.79 1.19 -5.94
N ASP A 90 17.78 1.86 -5.32
CA ASP A 90 19.21 1.67 -5.55
C ASP A 90 19.61 1.60 -7.04
N GLY A 91 19.15 2.59 -7.82
CA GLY A 91 19.41 2.67 -9.27
C GLY A 91 18.58 1.71 -10.14
N ALA A 92 17.81 0.80 -9.56
CA ALA A 92 16.87 -0.05 -10.29
C ALA A 92 15.45 0.53 -10.31
N LEU A 93 14.73 0.27 -11.40
CA LEU A 93 13.32 0.62 -11.56
C LEU A 93 12.47 -0.64 -11.66
N SER A 94 11.34 -0.65 -10.96
CA SER A 94 10.29 -1.68 -11.06
C SER A 94 8.94 -1.06 -11.40
N ALA A 95 8.25 -1.61 -12.40
CA ALA A 95 6.87 -1.28 -12.75
C ALA A 95 5.88 -2.13 -11.97
N TYR A 96 4.69 -1.57 -11.70
CA TYR A 96 3.61 -2.21 -10.98
C TYR A 96 2.27 -2.01 -11.70
N GLY A 97 1.53 -3.11 -11.90
CA GLY A 97 0.21 -3.13 -12.52
C GLY A 97 -0.93 -3.39 -11.53
N LYS A 98 -2.09 -3.78 -12.07
CA LYS A 98 -3.23 -4.31 -11.30
C LYS A 98 -2.82 -5.53 -10.47
N GLY A 99 -3.51 -5.81 -9.37
CA GLY A 99 -3.20 -6.94 -8.50
C GLY A 99 -1.85 -6.84 -7.76
N SER A 100 -1.11 -5.75 -7.91
CA SER A 100 0.13 -5.50 -7.20
C SER A 100 -0.12 -4.73 -5.88
N ARG A 101 0.95 -4.54 -5.09
CA ARG A 101 0.90 -3.70 -3.87
C ARG A 101 0.55 -2.23 -4.11
N PHE A 102 0.57 -1.77 -5.36
CA PHE A 102 0.16 -0.42 -5.76
C PHE A 102 -1.02 -0.46 -6.75
N GLY A 103 -1.67 -1.62 -6.90
CA GLY A 103 -2.79 -1.84 -7.81
C GLY A 103 -3.99 -0.91 -7.58
N ILE A 104 -4.13 -0.37 -6.35
CA ILE A 104 -5.15 0.63 -5.99
C ILE A 104 -5.24 1.79 -6.99
N ILE A 105 -4.11 2.22 -7.56
CA ILE A 105 -4.07 3.32 -8.55
C ILE A 105 -4.92 2.98 -9.79
N HIS A 106 -4.90 1.71 -10.20
CA HIS A 106 -5.60 1.24 -11.39
C HIS A 106 -6.99 0.67 -11.08
N GLU A 107 -7.13 -0.05 -9.96
CA GLU A 107 -8.33 -0.81 -9.62
C GLU A 107 -9.39 0.05 -8.96
N GLU A 108 -8.97 0.94 -8.07
CA GLU A 108 -9.87 1.70 -7.18
C GLU A 108 -9.91 3.17 -7.59
N LEU A 109 -8.75 3.76 -7.89
CA LEU A 109 -8.63 5.16 -8.30
C LEU A 109 -8.84 5.38 -9.81
N GLY A 110 -9.04 4.31 -10.59
CA GLY A 110 -9.52 4.40 -11.98
C GLY A 110 -8.50 4.88 -13.02
N PHE A 111 -7.21 4.98 -12.70
CA PHE A 111 -6.21 5.33 -13.71
C PHE A 111 -5.98 4.15 -14.67
N PRO A 112 -6.19 4.31 -15.98
CA PRO A 112 -5.90 3.25 -16.95
C PRO A 112 -4.42 2.84 -16.91
N LEU A 113 -4.13 1.57 -17.19
CA LEU A 113 -2.75 1.07 -17.25
C LEU A 113 -2.02 1.65 -18.47
N SER A 114 -0.76 2.05 -18.29
CA SER A 114 0.15 2.32 -19.41
C SER A 114 0.57 1.04 -20.15
N ASP A 115 0.59 -0.10 -19.46
CA ASP A 115 0.84 -1.42 -20.02
C ASP A 115 0.03 -2.48 -19.25
N GLU A 116 -0.72 -3.31 -19.97
CA GLU A 116 -1.59 -4.34 -19.40
C GLU A 116 -0.84 -5.63 -19.04
N HIS A 117 0.42 -5.78 -19.48
CA HIS A 117 1.21 -7.00 -19.29
C HIS A 117 2.22 -6.91 -18.13
N ILE A 118 2.11 -5.91 -17.27
CA ILE A 118 2.99 -5.78 -16.09
C ILE A 118 2.65 -6.89 -15.09
N ASP A 119 3.66 -7.67 -14.71
CA ASP A 119 3.53 -8.76 -13.73
C ASP A 119 3.06 -8.26 -12.34
N THR A 120 2.37 -9.12 -11.60
CA THR A 120 1.80 -8.87 -10.27
C THR A 120 2.75 -9.23 -9.12
N ALA A 121 4.02 -9.51 -9.43
CA ALA A 121 5.05 -9.83 -8.45
C ALA A 121 5.16 -8.77 -7.33
N VAL A 122 5.43 -9.23 -6.10
CA VAL A 122 5.55 -8.36 -4.90
C VAL A 122 6.61 -7.27 -5.07
N HIS A 123 7.67 -7.55 -5.82
CA HIS A 123 8.78 -6.63 -6.11
C HIS A 123 8.63 -5.89 -7.46
N GLY A 124 7.50 -6.08 -8.14
CA GLY A 124 7.24 -5.51 -9.46
C GLY A 124 8.09 -6.12 -10.56
N GLN A 125 7.81 -5.71 -11.80
CA GLN A 125 8.56 -6.10 -12.98
C GLN A 125 9.75 -5.14 -13.17
N LYS A 126 10.98 -5.64 -13.26
CA LYS A 126 12.15 -4.81 -13.53
C LYS A 126 12.02 -4.15 -14.92
N ILE A 127 12.27 -2.85 -15.01
CA ILE A 127 12.18 -2.05 -16.24
C ILE A 127 13.45 -1.23 -16.47
N SER A 128 13.67 -0.78 -17.71
CA SER A 128 14.72 0.18 -18.06
C SER A 128 14.18 1.61 -18.14
N PHE A 129 15.06 2.61 -18.24
CA PHE A 129 14.65 3.99 -18.46
C PHE A 129 13.97 4.18 -19.83
N GLU A 130 14.41 3.44 -20.85
CA GLU A 130 13.81 3.47 -22.19
C GLU A 130 12.36 2.99 -22.16
N TYR A 131 12.06 1.94 -21.40
CA TYR A 131 10.69 1.49 -21.18
C TYR A 131 9.81 2.59 -20.59
N VAL A 132 10.34 3.37 -19.63
CA VAL A 132 9.61 4.49 -19.04
C VAL A 132 9.32 5.54 -20.11
N VAL A 133 10.31 5.95 -20.90
CA VAL A 133 10.14 6.91 -22.01
C VAL A 133 9.06 6.47 -22.99
N GLU A 134 9.02 5.18 -23.36
CA GLU A 134 8.03 4.63 -24.29
C GLU A 134 6.59 4.68 -23.73
N LYS A 135 6.42 4.39 -22.43
CA LYS A 135 5.10 4.20 -21.79
C LYS A 135 4.56 5.45 -21.06
N ILE A 136 5.28 6.58 -21.08
CA ILE A 136 4.94 7.80 -20.30
C ILE A 136 3.66 8.47 -20.79
N ARG A 137 2.72 8.72 -19.85
CA ARG A 137 1.67 9.74 -19.93
C ARG A 137 1.41 10.39 -18.57
N ILE A 138 1.32 9.59 -17.51
CA ILE A 138 1.38 9.99 -16.08
C ILE A 138 2.33 9.04 -15.36
N ILE A 139 3.20 9.57 -14.49
CA ILE A 139 4.10 8.77 -13.64
C ILE A 139 3.70 8.95 -12.18
N PHE A 140 3.47 7.84 -11.49
CA PHE A 140 3.54 7.79 -10.04
C PHE A 140 4.90 7.21 -9.64
N LEU A 141 5.80 8.06 -9.16
CA LEU A 141 7.14 7.66 -8.73
C LEU A 141 7.17 7.51 -7.22
N LEU A 142 7.46 6.29 -6.76
CA LEU A 142 7.76 5.99 -5.39
C LEU A 142 9.27 5.79 -5.28
N TRP A 143 9.88 6.48 -4.32
CA TRP A 143 11.32 6.38 -4.08
C TRP A 143 11.55 5.79 -2.70
N ILE A 144 12.35 4.71 -2.64
CA ILE A 144 12.83 4.16 -1.38
C ILE A 144 14.29 4.58 -1.26
N GLU A 145 14.55 5.48 -0.32
CA GLU A 145 15.89 5.69 0.21
C GLU A 145 16.05 4.81 1.45
N VAL A 146 16.96 3.84 1.37
CA VAL A 146 17.45 3.21 2.59
C VAL A 146 18.56 4.12 3.11
N LEU A 147 18.19 5.08 3.96
CA LEU A 147 19.15 5.74 4.84
C LEU A 147 19.67 4.67 5.81
N LEU A 148 20.72 3.95 5.39
CA LEU A 148 21.60 3.27 6.32
C LEU A 148 22.27 4.37 7.15
N PHE A 149 21.62 4.74 8.26
CA PHE A 149 22.34 5.34 9.38
C PHE A 149 23.36 4.28 9.82
N LYS A 150 24.58 4.37 9.26
CA LYS A 150 25.77 3.90 9.97
C LYS A 150 25.87 4.80 11.18
N ALA A 151 25.25 4.40 12.28
CA ALA A 151 25.65 4.86 13.59
C ALA A 151 27.09 4.38 13.76
N ASP A 152 28.04 5.26 13.43
CA ASP A 152 29.42 5.12 13.81
C ASP A 152 29.47 5.26 15.33
N ILE A 153 29.31 4.13 16.02
CA ILE A 153 29.65 4.02 17.44
C ILE A 153 31.14 3.70 17.49
N SER A 154 31.96 4.67 17.10
CA SER A 154 33.38 4.70 17.45
C SER A 154 33.88 6.14 17.56
N GLN A 155 33.56 6.79 18.69
CA GLN A 155 34.50 7.45 19.62
C GLN A 155 33.74 8.19 20.73
#